data_AF-A0A7Y2BJH4-F1
#
_entry.id   AF-A0A7Y2BJH4-F1
#
_cell.length_a   1.000
_cell.length_b   1.000
_cell.length_c   1.000
_cell.angle_alpha   90.00
_cell.angle_beta   90.00
_cell.angle_gamma   90.00
#
_symmetry.space_group_name_H-M   'P 1'
#
loop_
_entity.id
_entity.type
_entity.pdbx_description
1 polymer ?
#
loop_
_entity_poly.entity_id
_entity_poly.type
_entity_poly.pdbx_seq_one_letter_code
_entity_poly.pdbx_strand_id
1 'polypeptide(L)'
;CTDSNAEYDSVNGVHASFSAIPCGTGARAQNECPNWPSNQVIISGCLQAMWDEGPEDGNPNTVNGHYESMATSTYTRVACGFFTTPSGNVWGVQNFD
;
A
#
# COMPACT_ATOMS: atom_id res chain seq x y z
N CYS A 1 -0.89 7.58 -10.62
CA CYS A 1 -0.60 8.65 -9.64
C CYS A 1 -0.06 8.11 -8.32
N THR A 2 0.16 6.80 -8.22
CA THR A 2 0.59 6.11 -7.01
C THR A 2 2.00 6.51 -6.54
N ASP A 3 2.89 6.93 -7.43
CA ASP A 3 4.20 7.49 -7.03
C ASP A 3 4.01 8.78 -6.20
N SER A 4 3.15 9.69 -6.66
CA SER A 4 2.82 10.92 -5.93
C SER A 4 2.04 10.65 -4.64
N ASN A 5 1.25 9.57 -4.60
CA ASN A 5 0.65 9.11 -3.34
C ASN A 5 1.73 8.65 -2.35
N ALA A 6 2.67 7.80 -2.78
CA ALA A 6 3.79 7.36 -1.94
C ALA A 6 4.68 8.53 -1.46
N GLU A 7 4.90 9.54 -2.31
CA GLU A 7 5.59 10.77 -1.91
C GLU A 7 4.80 11.53 -0.84
N TYR A 8 3.50 11.73 -1.06
CA TYR A 8 2.63 12.44 -0.12
C TYR A 8 2.58 11.73 1.24
N ASP A 9 2.42 10.41 1.24
CA ASP A 9 2.33 9.60 2.46
C ASP A 9 3.66 9.58 3.24
N SER A 10 4.80 9.61 2.53
CA SER A 10 6.12 9.68 3.17
C SER A 10 6.33 10.94 4.03
N VAL A 11 5.57 12.00 3.76
CA VAL A 11 5.62 13.28 4.48
C VAL A 11 4.47 13.43 5.46
N ASN A 12 3.28 12.94 5.11
CA ASN A 12 2.04 13.22 5.84
C ASN A 12 1.51 12.03 6.67
N GLY A 13 2.17 10.88 6.59
CA GLY A 13 1.81 9.65 7.29
C GLY A 13 1.13 8.62 6.39
N VAL A 14 1.11 7.37 6.85
CA VAL A 14 0.49 6.23 6.16
C VAL A 14 -0.97 6.54 5.84
N HIS A 15 -1.39 6.25 4.61
CA HIS A 15 -2.72 6.50 4.05
C HIS A 15 -3.20 7.96 4.03
N ALA A 16 -2.32 8.95 4.24
CA ALA A 16 -2.72 10.36 4.21
C ALA A 16 -3.28 10.75 2.83
N SER A 17 -2.72 10.20 1.76
CA SER A 17 -3.07 10.43 0.37
C SER A 17 -4.39 9.76 -0.02
N PHE A 18 -4.78 8.69 0.67
CA PHE A 18 -6.07 8.02 0.46
C PHE A 18 -7.24 8.95 0.80
N SER A 19 -7.09 9.74 1.88
CA SER A 19 -8.10 10.72 2.30
C SER A 19 -7.95 12.07 1.60
N ALA A 20 -6.71 12.51 1.36
CA ALA A 20 -6.44 13.82 0.78
C ALA A 20 -6.67 13.87 -0.74
N ILE A 21 -6.68 12.72 -1.42
CA ILE A 21 -6.89 12.57 -2.86
C ILE A 21 -6.09 13.59 -3.68
N PRO A 22 -4.75 13.67 -3.51
CA PRO A 22 -3.92 14.70 -4.17
C PRO A 22 -3.94 14.60 -5.70
N CYS A 23 -4.40 13.47 -6.24
CA CYS A 23 -4.51 13.19 -7.66
C CYS A 23 -5.95 13.29 -8.22
N GLY A 24 -6.90 13.83 -7.44
CA GLY A 24 -8.28 14.08 -7.86
C GLY A 24 -9.21 12.86 -7.90
N THR A 25 -8.68 11.64 -8.06
CA THR A 25 -9.45 10.39 -7.95
C THR A 25 -8.87 9.47 -6.87
N GLY A 26 -9.73 8.99 -5.97
CA GLY A 26 -9.37 8.05 -4.91
C GLY A 26 -9.35 6.61 -5.40
N ALA A 27 -8.64 5.74 -4.65
CA ALA A 27 -8.73 4.29 -4.82
C ALA A 27 -9.88 3.73 -3.98
N ARG A 28 -10.34 2.52 -4.28
CA ARG A 28 -11.38 1.84 -3.50
C ARG A 28 -10.81 1.05 -2.32
N ALA A 29 -9.52 0.70 -2.39
CA ALA A 29 -8.69 0.24 -1.28
C ALA A 29 -7.23 0.65 -1.52
N GLN A 30 -6.43 0.66 -0.46
CA GLN A 30 -5.01 0.97 -0.54
C GLN A 30 -4.20 0.10 0.43
N ASN A 31 -3.08 -0.45 -0.05
CA ASN A 31 -2.06 -1.06 0.79
C ASN A 31 -0.77 -0.23 0.70
N GLU A 32 0.02 -0.22 1.77
CA GLU A 32 1.20 0.64 1.85
C GLU A 32 2.41 -0.02 2.53
N CYS A 33 3.59 0.24 1.98
CA CYS A 33 4.89 -0.24 2.41
C CYS A 33 5.78 0.94 2.81
N PRO A 34 5.70 1.45 4.05
CA PRO A 34 6.46 2.62 4.47
C PRO A 34 7.94 2.26 4.76
N ASN A 35 8.85 3.11 4.27
CA ASN A 35 10.24 3.16 4.72
C ASN A 35 11.07 1.86 4.54
N TRP A 36 10.95 1.20 3.40
CA TRP A 36 11.70 -0.03 3.06
C TRP A 36 13.04 0.27 2.36
N PRO A 37 14.05 -0.61 2.40
CA PRO A 37 15.38 -0.30 1.89
C PRO A 37 15.50 -0.12 0.36
N SER A 38 14.58 -0.68 -0.43
CA SER A 38 14.54 -0.54 -1.89
C SER A 38 13.23 -1.08 -2.47
N ASN A 39 12.94 -0.77 -3.74
CA ASN A 39 11.80 -1.34 -4.47
C ASN A 39 11.84 -2.87 -4.50
N GLN A 40 13.03 -3.47 -4.64
CA GLN A 40 13.17 -4.92 -4.67
C GLN A 40 12.71 -5.54 -3.34
N VAL A 41 13.11 -4.95 -2.21
CA VAL A 41 12.74 -5.46 -0.88
C VAL A 41 11.26 -5.16 -0.57
N ILE A 42 10.67 -4.10 -1.12
CA ILE A 42 9.20 -3.93 -1.06
C ILE A 42 8.52 -5.11 -1.75
N ILE A 43 8.91 -5.43 -2.99
CA ILE A 43 8.25 -6.49 -3.76
C ILE A 43 8.45 -7.86 -3.12
N SER A 44 9.66 -8.20 -2.69
CA SER A 44 9.94 -9.54 -2.14
C SER A 44 9.67 -9.66 -0.64
N GLY A 45 9.54 -8.55 0.08
CA GLY A 45 9.44 -8.53 1.55
C GLY A 45 8.11 -7.95 2.02
N CYS A 46 7.84 -6.69 1.71
CA CYS A 46 6.60 -6.04 2.16
C CYS A 46 5.35 -6.71 1.60
N LEU A 47 5.30 -6.93 0.28
CA LEU A 47 4.15 -7.58 -0.35
C LEU A 47 3.98 -9.01 0.14
N GLN A 48 5.08 -9.70 0.44
CA GLN A 48 5.03 -11.03 1.04
C GLN A 48 4.44 -10.97 2.45
N ALA A 49 4.88 -10.03 3.30
CA ALA A 49 4.33 -9.86 4.65
C ALA A 49 2.83 -9.53 4.64
N MET A 50 2.38 -8.70 3.70
CA MET A 50 0.96 -8.42 3.48
C MET A 50 0.17 -9.67 3.07
N TRP A 51 0.75 -10.49 2.21
CA TRP A 51 0.14 -11.76 1.81
C TRP A 51 0.11 -12.78 2.95
N ASP A 52 1.15 -12.80 3.79
CA ASP A 52 1.28 -13.70 4.92
C ASP A 52 0.31 -13.39 6.07
N GLU A 53 -0.37 -12.24 6.05
CA GLU A 53 -1.53 -11.97 6.93
C GLU A 53 -2.61 -13.06 6.77
N GLY A 54 -2.77 -13.57 5.55
CA GLY A 54 -3.72 -14.62 5.23
C GLY A 54 -5.19 -14.18 5.28
N PRO A 55 -6.13 -15.07 4.91
CA PRO A 55 -7.56 -14.75 4.94
C PRO A 55 -8.05 -14.49 6.37
N GLU A 56 -9.15 -13.75 6.52
CA GLU A 56 -9.84 -13.63 7.80
C GLU A 56 -10.11 -15.02 8.42
N ASP A 57 -9.70 -15.20 9.68
CA ASP A 57 -9.83 -16.43 10.45
C ASP A 57 -11.04 -16.43 11.40
N GLY A 58 -11.88 -15.38 11.34
CA GLY A 58 -13.02 -15.16 12.22
C GLY A 58 -12.66 -14.64 13.61
N ASN A 59 -11.37 -14.34 13.89
CA ASN A 59 -10.96 -13.66 15.11
C ASN A 59 -11.07 -12.13 14.92
N PRO A 60 -11.90 -11.43 15.70
CA PRO A 60 -12.10 -9.98 15.56
C PRO A 60 -10.86 -9.15 15.92
N ASN A 61 -9.83 -9.76 16.51
CA ASN A 61 -8.57 -9.08 16.84
C ASN A 61 -7.49 -9.24 15.75
N THR A 62 -7.74 -10.09 14.75
CA THR A 62 -6.85 -10.28 13.61
C THR A 62 -7.17 -9.21 12.57
N VAL A 63 -6.15 -8.46 12.12
CA VAL A 63 -6.30 -7.42 11.08
C VAL A 63 -5.59 -7.91 9.82
N ASN A 64 -6.37 -8.35 8.84
CA ASN A 64 -5.88 -8.95 7.58
C ASN A 64 -6.23 -8.10 6.35
N GLY A 65 -6.38 -6.79 6.55
CA GLY A 65 -6.87 -5.88 5.52
C GLY A 65 -5.99 -5.84 4.26
N HIS A 66 -4.68 -6.09 4.39
CA HIS A 66 -3.80 -6.09 3.23
C HIS A 66 -4.01 -7.33 2.38
N TYR A 67 -4.07 -8.52 2.99
CA TYR A 67 -4.39 -9.76 2.28
C TYR A 67 -5.73 -9.67 1.56
N GLU A 68 -6.79 -9.21 2.24
CA GLU A 68 -8.12 -9.13 1.64
C GLU A 68 -8.16 -8.18 0.43
N SER A 69 -7.46 -7.05 0.51
CA SER A 69 -7.33 -6.12 -0.62
C SER A 69 -6.58 -6.72 -1.80
N MET A 70 -5.57 -7.56 -1.56
CA MET A 70 -4.76 -8.23 -2.59
C MET A 70 -5.45 -9.46 -3.19
N ALA A 71 -6.20 -10.22 -2.38
CA ALA A 71 -6.78 -11.50 -2.76
C ALA A 71 -8.19 -11.38 -3.35
N THR A 72 -8.91 -10.30 -3.07
CA THR A 72 -10.28 -10.11 -3.55
C THR A 72 -10.35 -10.04 -5.07
N SER A 73 -11.36 -10.71 -5.66
CA SER A 73 -11.68 -10.57 -7.08
C SER A 73 -12.56 -9.35 -7.39
N THR A 74 -12.88 -8.53 -6.38
CA THR A 74 -13.77 -7.37 -6.53
C THR A 74 -13.05 -6.19 -7.18
N TYR A 75 -11.78 -5.99 -6.83
CA TYR A 75 -10.91 -5.04 -7.52
C TYR A 75 -10.34 -5.73 -8.75
N THR A 76 -10.46 -5.07 -9.89
CA THR A 76 -10.02 -5.63 -11.18
C THR A 76 -8.76 -4.98 -11.70
N ARG A 77 -8.31 -3.91 -11.03
CA ARG A 77 -7.11 -3.15 -11.36
C ARG A 77 -6.33 -2.81 -10.10
N VAL A 78 -5.02 -2.78 -10.24
CA VAL A 78 -4.09 -2.27 -9.23
C VAL A 78 -3.08 -1.35 -9.89
N ALA A 79 -2.86 -0.20 -9.29
CA ALA A 79 -1.72 0.66 -9.60
C ALA A 79 -0.71 0.56 -8.45
N CYS A 80 0.55 0.32 -8.77
CA CYS A 80 1.64 0.36 -7.80
C CYS A 80 2.47 1.62 -8.04
N GLY A 81 2.98 2.23 -6.98
CA GLY A 81 3.87 3.37 -7.10
C GLY A 81 4.86 3.45 -5.95
N PHE A 82 5.97 4.11 -6.20
CA PHE A 82 7.11 4.16 -5.31
C PHE A 82 7.67 5.56 -5.18
N PHE A 83 8.16 5.89 -4.00
CA PHE A 83 8.90 7.11 -3.75
C PHE A 83 10.14 6.84 -2.91
N THR A 84 11.31 7.28 -3.37
CA THR A 84 12.55 7.21 -2.59
C THR A 84 12.73 8.51 -1.82
N THR A 85 12.67 8.41 -0.50
CA THR A 85 12.89 9.52 0.43
C THR A 85 14.33 10.05 0.37
N PRO A 86 14.60 11.27 0.87
CA PRO A 86 15.96 11.81 0.95
C PRO A 86 16.94 10.95 1.78
N SER A 87 16.46 10.11 2.70
CA SER A 87 17.28 9.17 3.46
C SER A 87 17.62 7.88 2.68
N GLY A 88 17.09 7.72 1.46
CA GLY A 88 17.31 6.55 0.61
C GLY A 88 16.33 5.41 0.82
N ASN A 89 15.43 5.50 1.79
CA ASN A 89 14.36 4.52 1.98
C ASN A 89 13.20 4.76 1.01
N VAL A 90 12.46 3.71 0.69
CA VAL A 90 11.39 3.68 -0.29
C VAL A 90 10.04 3.51 0.40
N TRP A 91 9.08 4.31 -0.01
CA TRP A 91 7.66 4.14 0.27
C TRP A 91 6.99 3.53 -0.95
N GLY A 92 6.13 2.53 -0.74
CA GLY A 92 5.39 1.86 -1.81
C GLY A 92 3.90 1.89 -1.54
N VAL A 93 3.11 2.25 -2.54
CA VAL A 93 1.64 2.29 -2.46
C VAL A 93 1.03 1.38 -3.53
N GLN A 94 0.00 0.63 -3.14
CA GLN A 94 -0.88 -0.12 -4.03
C GLN A 94 -2.28 0.48 -3.93
N ASN A 95 -2.83 0.98 -5.04
CA ASN A 95 -4.21 1.47 -5.12
C ASN A 95 -5.05 0.50 -5.95
N PHE A 96 -6.15 0.00 -5.36
CA PHE A 96 -7.04 -0.98 -5.96
C PHE A 96 -8.37 -0.35 -6.42
N ASP A 97 -8.90 -0.81 -7.56
CA ASP A 97 -10.18 -0.35 -8.16
C ASP A 97 -11.01 -1.49 -8.76
#